data_AF-A0A957CLX7-F1
#
_entry.id   AF-A0A957CLX7-F1
#
_cell.length_a   1.000
_cell.length_b   1.000
_cell.length_c   1.000
_cell.angle_alpha   90.00
_cell.angle_beta   90.00
_cell.angle_gamma   90.00
#
_symmetry.space_group_name_H-M   'P 1'
#
loop_
_entity.id
_entity.type
_entity.pdbx_description
1 polymer ?
#
loop_
_entity_poly.entity_id
_entity_poly.type
_entity_poly.pdbx_seq_one_letter_code
_entity_poly.pdbx_strand_id
1 'polypeptide(L)'
;DVQTGDELAKVDDTDAQQTLVNAQIQLTQAKMQTDASATEIGISYDDISVEQAQINLDEVQAALDDLLNWEPDADEIAQLEAQLASAQAGYNAARGQEASSSYNIQIEQMSLQQAEQDVADAYAAYDLAYDPGREWELYTDDPSCRTGESYPNCTGELYSTKLQNERESAENAIVRAEENLELAQISYNQTLATTNNSSSVSAQSNVLSAELALETAKNGPTEDEIEAAETAVHQAELSLQQTLLNRESNVLSLTQAELNVTSAQEAVDGTVLTAPIDGTVTAVNYSVGETAGSSVIILADLTQPLLEVYLDESDMSMVGMGYEVEVVFDALPDDTFIGTVVQIDPELVNESGITAVRALVQLDPDSFAKPQTLPIGMNATVEVIGGKSENTVLVPVEALRELDAGQYAVFVMENGEPKLRMVEVGIMDFTSAEIISGVEAGEEVTTGIVQTQ
;
A
#
# COMPACT_ATOMS: atom_id res chain seq x y z
N ASP A 1 20.05 -53.79 10.79
CA ASP A 1 20.08 -53.11 9.49
C ASP A 1 18.89 -52.19 9.37
N VAL A 2 19.09 -51.05 8.72
CA VAL A 2 18.10 -50.02 8.45
C VAL A 2 18.13 -49.70 6.96
N GLN A 3 16.97 -49.36 6.42
CA GLN A 3 16.80 -48.91 5.04
C GLN A 3 16.69 -47.39 4.99
N THR A 4 17.04 -46.82 3.84
CA THR A 4 16.92 -45.40 3.56
C THR A 4 15.49 -44.94 3.81
N GLY A 5 15.33 -43.91 4.66
CA GLY A 5 14.03 -43.39 5.08
C GLY A 5 13.46 -44.04 6.36
N ASP A 6 14.06 -45.10 6.90
CA ASP A 6 13.64 -45.65 8.20
C ASP A 6 13.82 -44.61 9.30
N GLU A 7 12.83 -44.47 10.17
CA GLU A 7 12.91 -43.61 11.36
C GLU A 7 13.88 -44.21 12.37
N LEU A 8 14.95 -43.49 12.69
CA LEU A 8 16.01 -43.94 13.58
C LEU A 8 15.84 -43.42 15.01
N ALA A 9 15.46 -42.14 15.13
CA ALA A 9 15.25 -41.49 16.41
C ALA A 9 14.28 -40.31 16.23
N LYS A 10 13.57 -39.99 17.32
CA LYS A 10 12.71 -38.82 17.40
C LYS A 10 13.14 -37.95 18.57
N VAL A 11 13.37 -36.67 18.29
CA VAL A 11 13.57 -35.63 19.31
C VAL A 11 12.20 -35.15 19.80
N ASP A 12 12.10 -34.72 21.05
CA ASP A 12 10.88 -34.09 21.57
C ASP A 12 10.51 -32.89 20.68
N ASP A 13 9.34 -32.97 20.05
CA ASP A 13 8.85 -32.02 19.06
C ASP A 13 7.86 -31.01 19.65
N THR A 14 7.63 -31.02 20.97
CA THR A 14 6.63 -30.15 21.63
C THR A 14 6.83 -28.68 21.28
N ASP A 15 8.07 -28.17 21.38
CA ASP A 15 8.38 -26.76 21.08
C ASP A 15 8.29 -26.46 19.58
N ALA A 16 8.69 -27.40 18.72
CA ALA A 16 8.61 -27.26 17.27
C ALA A 16 7.14 -27.23 16.79
N GLN A 17 6.31 -28.12 17.31
CA GLN A 17 4.87 -28.15 17.04
C GLN A 17 4.18 -26.87 17.54
N GLN A 18 4.52 -26.40 18.74
CA GLN A 18 3.97 -25.14 19.25
C GLN A 18 4.36 -23.95 18.37
N THR A 19 5.59 -23.94 17.86
CA THR A 19 6.08 -22.91 16.92
C THR A 19 5.33 -22.96 15.59
N LEU A 20 5.09 -24.16 15.06
CA LEU A 20 4.29 -24.37 13.84
C LEU A 20 2.85 -23.87 14.00
N VAL A 21 2.19 -24.21 15.11
CA VAL A 21 0.82 -23.73 15.40
C VAL A 21 0.78 -22.20 15.47
N ASN A 22 1.75 -21.57 16.14
CA ASN A 22 1.83 -20.12 16.22
C ASN A 22 2.05 -19.47 14.83
N ALA A 23 2.91 -20.07 14.00
CA ALA A 23 3.13 -19.61 12.63
C ALA A 23 1.86 -19.76 11.76
N GLN A 24 1.10 -20.84 11.91
CA GLN A 24 -0.16 -21.06 11.20
C GLN A 24 -1.25 -20.05 11.61
N ILE A 25 -1.30 -19.67 12.89
CA ILE A 25 -2.20 -18.62 13.38
C ILE A 25 -1.84 -17.28 12.72
N GLN A 26 -0.55 -16.92 12.70
CA GLN A 26 -0.07 -15.70 12.04
C GLN A 26 -0.39 -15.70 10.55
N LEU A 27 -0.20 -16.83 9.86
CA LEU A 27 -0.57 -16.99 8.46
C LEU A 27 -2.07 -16.77 8.24
N THR A 28 -2.91 -17.36 9.10
CA THR A 28 -4.36 -17.20 9.02
C THR A 28 -4.77 -15.74 9.20
N GLN A 29 -4.16 -15.03 10.16
CA GLN A 29 -4.40 -13.60 10.37
C GLN A 29 -3.97 -12.75 9.16
N ALA A 30 -2.79 -13.01 8.59
CA ALA A 30 -2.32 -12.31 7.41
C ALA A 30 -3.19 -12.57 6.18
N LYS A 31 -3.71 -13.80 6.02
CA LYS A 31 -4.67 -14.15 4.97
C LYS A 31 -5.99 -13.40 5.13
N MET A 32 -6.57 -13.33 6.32
CA MET A 32 -7.80 -12.55 6.52
C MET A 32 -7.62 -11.06 6.17
N GLN A 33 -6.42 -10.51 6.36
CA GLN A 33 -6.11 -9.13 6.01
C GLN A 33 -6.09 -8.89 4.49
N THR A 34 -5.55 -9.83 3.72
CA THR A 34 -5.15 -9.64 2.31
C THR A 34 -5.95 -10.46 1.29
N ASP A 35 -6.59 -11.54 1.72
CA ASP A 35 -7.26 -12.52 0.88
C ASP A 35 -8.74 -12.60 1.20
N ALA A 36 -9.55 -12.21 0.22
CA ALA A 36 -11.00 -12.25 0.27
C ALA A 36 -11.56 -13.66 0.53
N SER A 37 -10.87 -14.71 0.06
CA SER A 37 -11.29 -16.10 0.27
C SER A 37 -11.10 -16.57 1.72
N ALA A 38 -10.31 -15.84 2.50
CA ALA A 38 -10.07 -16.13 3.92
C ALA A 38 -11.13 -15.52 4.85
N THR A 39 -12.09 -14.74 4.34
CA THR A 39 -13.17 -14.13 5.13
C THR A 39 -14.53 -14.71 4.78
N GLU A 40 -15.45 -14.75 5.74
CA GLU A 40 -16.80 -15.31 5.58
C GLU A 40 -17.66 -14.53 4.57
N ILE A 41 -17.32 -13.26 4.35
CA ILE A 41 -18.02 -12.33 3.43
C ILE A 41 -17.40 -12.28 2.04
N GLY A 42 -16.26 -12.96 1.80
CA GLY A 42 -15.63 -12.98 0.48
C GLY A 42 -14.96 -11.67 0.07
N ILE A 43 -14.52 -10.85 1.04
CA ILE A 43 -13.83 -9.56 0.83
C ILE A 43 -12.71 -9.43 1.88
N SER A 44 -11.50 -9.05 1.48
CA SER A 44 -10.39 -8.83 2.42
C SER A 44 -10.53 -7.48 3.14
N TYR A 45 -9.89 -7.34 4.32
CA TYR A 45 -9.89 -6.05 5.03
C TYR A 45 -9.17 -4.95 4.24
N ASP A 46 -8.14 -5.30 3.48
CA ASP A 46 -7.43 -4.37 2.61
C ASP A 46 -8.32 -3.88 1.47
N ASP A 47 -9.11 -4.77 0.85
CA ASP A 47 -10.06 -4.38 -0.21
C ASP A 47 -11.14 -3.43 0.31
N ILE A 48 -11.70 -3.69 1.50
CA ILE A 48 -12.67 -2.78 2.13
C ILE A 48 -12.05 -1.41 2.37
N SER A 49 -10.80 -1.36 2.85
CA SER A 49 -10.11 -0.11 3.16
C SER A 49 -9.83 0.69 1.89
N VAL A 50 -9.39 0.02 0.81
CA VAL A 50 -9.17 0.64 -0.50
C VAL A 50 -10.48 1.17 -1.07
N GLU A 51 -11.55 0.38 -1.04
CA GLU A 51 -12.87 0.79 -1.54
C GLU A 51 -13.40 2.01 -0.77
N GLN A 52 -13.28 2.03 0.55
CA GLN A 52 -13.73 3.16 1.37
C GLN A 52 -12.93 4.44 1.08
N ALA A 53 -11.61 4.33 0.84
CA ALA A 53 -10.77 5.45 0.45
C ALA A 53 -11.12 5.96 -0.96
N GLN A 54 -11.44 5.06 -1.89
CA GLN A 54 -11.91 5.41 -3.23
C GLN A 54 -13.26 6.12 -3.18
N ILE A 55 -14.23 5.62 -2.41
CA ILE A 55 -15.53 6.28 -2.23
C ILE A 55 -15.33 7.70 -1.69
N ASN A 56 -14.48 7.88 -0.68
CA ASN A 56 -14.19 9.21 -0.14
C ASN A 56 -13.54 10.12 -1.20
N LEU A 57 -12.65 9.60 -2.05
CA LEU A 57 -12.06 10.35 -3.16
C LEU A 57 -13.13 10.77 -4.18
N ASP A 58 -14.00 9.85 -4.57
CA ASP A 58 -15.10 10.11 -5.52
C ASP A 58 -16.08 11.15 -4.96
N GLU A 59 -16.40 11.09 -3.65
CA GLU A 59 -17.26 12.07 -2.97
C GLU A 59 -16.66 13.48 -2.99
N VAL A 60 -15.38 13.64 -2.67
CA VAL A 60 -14.73 14.96 -2.69
C VAL A 60 -14.48 15.48 -4.11
N GLN A 61 -14.26 14.59 -5.08
CA GLN A 61 -14.17 14.95 -6.50
C GLN A 61 -15.52 15.43 -7.04
N ALA A 62 -16.61 14.75 -6.70
CA ALA A 62 -17.96 15.19 -7.04
C ALA A 62 -18.27 16.57 -6.44
N ALA A 63 -17.88 16.81 -5.19
CA ALA A 63 -18.04 18.12 -4.56
C ALA A 63 -17.24 19.22 -5.28
N LEU A 64 -16.00 18.94 -5.72
CA LEU A 64 -15.22 19.88 -6.53
C LEU A 64 -15.87 20.12 -7.91
N ASP A 65 -16.34 19.07 -8.56
CA ASP A 65 -17.03 19.16 -9.86
C ASP A 65 -18.31 20.00 -9.76
N ASP A 66 -19.08 19.87 -8.67
CA ASP A 66 -20.26 20.69 -8.40
C ASP A 66 -19.91 22.18 -8.24
N LEU A 67 -18.76 22.51 -7.64
CA LEU A 67 -18.27 23.89 -7.51
C LEU A 67 -17.78 24.44 -8.85
N LEU A 68 -17.01 23.66 -9.61
CA LEU A 68 -16.45 24.07 -10.91
C LEU A 68 -17.52 24.23 -11.99
N ASN A 69 -18.58 23.42 -11.93
CA ASN A 69 -19.70 23.47 -12.86
C ASN A 69 -20.92 24.20 -12.26
N TRP A 70 -20.72 25.00 -11.20
CA TRP A 70 -21.80 25.74 -10.57
C TRP A 70 -22.42 26.73 -11.55
N GLU A 71 -23.75 26.72 -11.64
CA GLU A 71 -24.54 27.70 -12.36
C GLU A 71 -25.63 28.27 -11.44
N PRO A 72 -25.96 29.56 -11.56
CA PRO A 72 -27.07 30.14 -10.80
C PRO A 72 -28.40 29.45 -11.12
N ASP A 73 -29.23 29.21 -10.11
CA ASP A 73 -30.57 28.65 -10.31
C ASP A 73 -31.45 29.66 -11.08
N ALA A 74 -31.79 29.30 -12.33
CA ALA A 74 -32.56 30.17 -13.21
C ALA A 74 -33.94 30.54 -12.66
N ASP A 75 -34.60 29.63 -11.92
CA ASP A 75 -35.91 29.87 -11.33
C ASP A 75 -35.80 30.82 -10.12
N GLU A 76 -34.75 30.66 -9.30
CA GLU A 76 -34.46 31.58 -8.18
C GLU A 76 -34.12 32.98 -8.69
N ILE A 77 -33.25 33.08 -9.70
CA ILE A 77 -32.90 34.34 -10.35
C ILE A 77 -34.14 35.04 -10.92
N ALA A 78 -35.03 34.31 -11.60
CA ALA A 78 -36.26 34.88 -12.14
C ALA A 78 -37.19 35.42 -11.04
N GLN A 79 -37.29 34.73 -9.90
CA GLN A 79 -38.08 35.21 -8.75
C GLN A 79 -37.49 36.47 -8.14
N LEU A 80 -36.17 36.53 -7.95
CA LEU A 80 -35.48 37.70 -7.40
C LEU A 80 -35.56 38.91 -8.35
N GLU A 81 -35.47 38.69 -9.66
CA GLU A 81 -35.68 39.73 -10.67
C GLU A 81 -37.12 40.29 -10.63
N ALA A 82 -38.12 39.42 -10.45
CA ALA A 82 -39.50 39.85 -10.26
C ALA A 82 -39.69 40.64 -8.94
N GLN A 83 -39.04 40.24 -7.85
CA GLN A 83 -39.05 40.96 -6.58
C GLN A 83 -38.41 42.35 -6.71
N LEU A 84 -37.27 42.44 -7.40
CA LEU A 84 -36.59 43.71 -7.68
C LEU A 84 -37.51 44.63 -8.51
N ALA A 85 -38.14 44.12 -9.56
CA ALA A 85 -39.08 44.88 -10.37
C ALA A 85 -40.27 45.41 -9.52
N SER A 86 -40.80 44.59 -8.62
CA SER A 86 -41.86 44.99 -7.69
C SER A 86 -41.38 46.06 -6.70
N ALA A 87 -40.17 45.93 -6.14
CA ALA A 87 -39.59 46.92 -5.25
C ALA A 87 -39.37 48.27 -5.96
N GLN A 88 -38.87 48.25 -7.20
CA GLN A 88 -38.70 49.45 -8.03
C GLN A 88 -40.04 50.12 -8.36
N ALA A 89 -41.08 49.34 -8.67
CA ALA A 89 -42.43 49.85 -8.85
C ALA A 89 -42.96 50.52 -7.57
N GLY A 90 -42.72 49.91 -6.40
CA GLY A 90 -43.07 50.48 -5.09
C GLY A 90 -42.35 51.80 -4.80
N TYR A 91 -41.05 51.89 -5.10
CA TYR A 91 -40.27 53.13 -4.98
C TYR A 91 -40.80 54.24 -5.89
N ASN A 92 -41.09 53.92 -7.15
CA ASN A 92 -41.66 54.88 -8.11
C ASN A 92 -43.04 55.37 -7.67
N ALA A 93 -43.88 54.48 -7.13
CA ALA A 93 -45.18 54.85 -6.57
C ALA A 93 -45.04 55.77 -5.35
N ALA A 94 -44.12 55.48 -4.43
CA ALA A 94 -43.84 56.33 -3.26
C ALA A 94 -43.36 57.73 -3.68
N ARG A 95 -42.46 57.82 -4.66
CA ARG A 95 -42.03 59.10 -5.25
C ARG A 95 -43.18 59.87 -5.90
N GLY A 96 -44.07 59.17 -6.61
CA GLY A 96 -45.26 59.76 -7.21
C GLY A 96 -46.20 60.34 -6.16
N GLN A 97 -46.42 59.61 -5.06
CA GLN A 97 -47.23 60.07 -3.93
C GLN A 97 -46.63 61.30 -3.24
N GLU A 98 -45.32 61.35 -3.00
CA GLU A 98 -44.66 62.55 -2.45
C GLU A 98 -44.84 63.77 -3.35
N ALA A 99 -44.70 63.61 -4.66
CA ALA A 99 -44.94 64.69 -5.61
C ALA A 99 -46.40 65.17 -5.59
N SER A 100 -47.38 64.25 -5.52
CA SER A 100 -48.79 64.58 -5.38
C SER A 100 -49.11 65.25 -4.04
N SER A 101 -48.55 64.77 -2.92
CA SER A 101 -48.72 65.39 -1.60
C SER A 101 -48.18 66.81 -1.56
N SER A 102 -46.98 67.05 -2.14
CA SER A 102 -46.42 68.40 -2.24
C SER A 102 -47.33 69.36 -3.02
N TYR A 103 -47.93 68.86 -4.11
CA TYR A 103 -48.88 69.64 -4.91
C TYR A 103 -50.21 69.90 -4.16
N ASN A 104 -50.76 68.91 -3.47
CA ASN A 104 -51.98 69.07 -2.67
C ASN A 104 -51.80 70.05 -1.51
N ILE A 105 -50.65 70.01 -0.82
CA ILE A 105 -50.32 70.99 0.24
C ILE A 105 -50.34 72.42 -0.33
N GLN A 106 -49.80 72.65 -1.54
CA GLN A 106 -49.85 73.96 -2.18
C GLN A 106 -51.29 74.40 -2.50
N ILE A 107 -52.14 73.49 -2.98
CA ILE A 107 -53.56 73.79 -3.24
C ILE A 107 -54.28 74.19 -1.95
N GLU A 108 -54.14 73.38 -0.89
CA GLU A 108 -54.77 73.64 0.40
C GLU A 108 -54.24 74.94 1.05
N GLN A 109 -52.95 75.24 0.87
CA GLN A 109 -52.37 76.51 1.32
C GLN A 109 -52.96 77.72 0.59
N MET A 110 -53.17 77.62 -0.73
CA MET A 110 -53.84 78.68 -1.49
C MET A 110 -55.30 78.84 -1.05
N SER A 111 -56.01 77.74 -0.78
CA SER A 111 -57.39 77.76 -0.28
C SER A 111 -57.48 78.40 1.11
N LEU A 112 -56.53 78.10 2.00
CA LEU A 112 -56.42 78.72 3.31
C LEU A 112 -56.18 80.22 3.20
N GLN A 113 -55.23 80.64 2.36
CA GLN A 113 -54.93 82.06 2.12
C GLN A 113 -56.14 82.82 1.56
N GLN A 114 -56.91 82.19 0.67
CA GLN A 114 -58.15 82.77 0.16
C GLN A 114 -59.20 82.93 1.26
N ALA A 115 -59.38 81.91 2.12
CA ALA A 115 -60.33 82.00 3.23
C ALA A 115 -59.93 83.06 4.27
N GLU A 116 -58.63 83.22 4.55
CA GLU A 116 -58.11 84.32 5.38
C GLU A 116 -58.44 85.70 4.77
N GLN A 117 -58.32 85.82 3.44
CA GLN A 117 -58.68 87.04 2.72
C GLN A 117 -60.20 87.28 2.75
N ASP A 118 -61.02 86.24 2.56
CA ASP A 118 -62.48 86.34 2.61
C ASP A 118 -62.97 86.80 4.00
N VAL A 119 -62.32 86.32 5.07
CA VAL A 119 -62.56 86.81 6.44
C VAL A 119 -62.20 88.29 6.55
N ALA A 120 -61.03 88.69 6.06
CA ALA A 120 -60.61 90.11 6.08
C ALA A 120 -61.60 91.01 5.31
N ASP A 121 -62.07 90.57 4.14
CA ASP A 121 -63.05 91.28 3.33
C ASP A 121 -64.43 91.35 4.01
N ALA A 122 -64.86 90.27 4.69
CA ALA A 122 -66.11 90.25 5.47
C ALA A 122 -66.06 91.22 6.66
N TYR A 123 -64.93 91.28 7.38
CA TYR A 123 -64.71 92.27 8.44
C TYR A 123 -64.68 93.70 7.89
N ALA A 124 -64.05 93.93 6.74
CA ALA A 124 -64.07 95.25 6.09
C ALA A 124 -65.49 95.67 5.67
N ALA A 125 -66.31 94.74 5.18
CA ALA A 125 -67.72 94.99 4.86
C ALA A 125 -68.57 95.27 6.11
N TYR A 126 -68.31 94.56 7.20
CA TYR A 126 -68.94 94.83 8.50
C TYR A 126 -68.58 96.23 9.02
N ASP A 127 -67.30 96.59 9.00
CA ASP A 127 -66.83 97.91 9.41
C ASP A 127 -67.49 99.02 8.59
N LEU A 128 -67.70 98.81 7.29
CA LEU A 128 -68.40 99.75 6.41
C LEU A 128 -69.92 99.84 6.69
N ALA A 129 -70.57 98.73 7.03
CA ALA A 129 -71.99 98.68 7.38
C ALA A 129 -72.29 99.26 8.78
N TYR A 130 -71.30 99.19 9.68
CA TYR A 130 -71.37 99.73 11.05
C TYR A 130 -70.64 101.07 11.22
N ASP A 131 -70.19 101.71 10.14
CA ASP A 131 -69.58 103.04 10.17
C ASP A 131 -70.51 104.03 10.91
N PRO A 132 -70.04 104.66 12.01
CA PRO A 132 -70.81 105.67 12.75
C PRO A 132 -71.31 106.82 11.88
N GLY A 133 -70.60 107.14 10.79
CA GLY A 133 -70.99 108.15 9.80
C GLY A 133 -72.27 107.82 9.01
N ARG A 134 -72.76 106.57 9.09
CA ARG A 134 -73.96 106.08 8.37
C ARG A 134 -75.19 105.88 9.26
N GLU A 135 -75.11 106.16 10.56
CA GLU A 135 -76.25 105.99 11.48
C GLU A 135 -77.50 106.78 11.09
N TRP A 136 -77.32 107.91 10.39
CA TRP A 136 -78.44 108.71 9.90
C TRP A 136 -79.35 107.94 8.93
N GLU A 137 -78.86 106.90 8.24
CA GLU A 137 -79.65 106.04 7.34
C GLU A 137 -80.69 105.17 8.09
N LEU A 138 -80.58 105.06 9.43
CA LEU A 138 -81.50 104.28 10.28
C LEU A 138 -82.73 105.08 10.75
N TYR A 139 -82.65 106.42 10.76
CA TYR A 139 -83.70 107.28 11.31
C TYR A 139 -84.57 107.85 10.19
N THR A 140 -85.86 107.54 10.21
CA THR A 140 -86.85 108.01 9.22
C THR A 140 -87.40 109.41 9.51
N ASP A 141 -86.64 110.31 10.13
CA ASP A 141 -87.11 111.68 10.40
C ASP A 141 -86.53 112.62 9.34
N ASP A 142 -87.04 112.50 8.11
CA ASP A 142 -86.88 113.57 7.10
C ASP A 142 -87.70 114.78 7.58
N PRO A 143 -87.06 115.91 7.93
CA PRO A 143 -87.76 117.10 8.42
C PRO A 143 -88.76 117.68 7.41
N SER A 144 -88.74 117.27 6.14
CA SER A 144 -89.63 117.72 5.09
C SER A 144 -91.00 117.02 5.04
N CYS A 145 -91.21 115.88 5.73
CA CYS A 145 -92.51 115.19 5.76
C CYS A 145 -93.43 115.64 6.94
N ARG A 146 -93.08 116.69 7.72
CA ARG A 146 -93.85 117.17 8.90
C ARG A 146 -95.01 118.14 8.61
N THR A 147 -95.06 118.75 7.42
CA THR A 147 -96.14 119.65 7.03
C THR A 147 -97.11 118.90 6.12
N GLY A 148 -98.39 118.85 6.50
CA GLY A 148 -99.43 118.04 5.87
C GLY A 148 -99.77 118.39 4.42
N GLU A 149 -98.84 118.16 3.49
CA GLU A 149 -99.06 118.13 2.05
C GLU A 149 -98.50 116.81 1.48
N SER A 150 -99.34 116.13 0.71
CA SER A 150 -99.08 114.81 0.13
C SER A 150 -97.93 114.87 -0.89
N TYR A 151 -96.75 114.38 -0.50
CA TYR A 151 -95.65 114.06 -1.41
C TYR A 151 -95.63 112.55 -1.71
N PRO A 152 -95.53 112.09 -2.97
CA PRO A 152 -95.72 110.68 -3.32
C PRO A 152 -94.54 109.75 -2.97
N ASN A 153 -93.47 110.24 -2.34
CA ASN A 153 -92.22 109.48 -2.13
C ASN A 153 -91.63 109.61 -0.71
N CYS A 154 -92.43 109.88 0.33
CA CYS A 154 -92.01 109.65 1.72
C CYS A 154 -92.04 108.12 2.01
N THR A 155 -91.14 107.33 1.40
CA THR A 155 -90.96 105.90 1.69
C THR A 155 -89.85 105.73 2.75
N GLY A 156 -90.11 106.23 3.96
CA GLY A 156 -89.18 106.11 5.09
C GLY A 156 -88.85 104.65 5.44
N GLU A 157 -89.77 103.73 5.22
CA GLU A 157 -89.54 102.28 5.41
C GLU A 157 -88.46 101.70 4.47
N LEU A 158 -88.15 102.32 3.32
CA LEU A 158 -87.25 101.70 2.33
C LEU A 158 -85.75 101.85 2.67
N TYR A 159 -85.35 102.90 3.39
CA TYR A 159 -83.93 103.19 3.69
C TYR A 159 -83.46 102.54 4.99
N SER A 160 -84.26 102.58 6.06
CA SER A 160 -83.94 101.92 7.33
C SER A 160 -83.83 100.40 7.16
N THR A 161 -84.67 99.81 6.32
CA THR A 161 -84.59 98.38 5.97
C THR A 161 -83.36 98.04 5.12
N LYS A 162 -82.86 98.96 4.28
CA LYS A 162 -81.69 98.69 3.42
C LYS A 162 -80.39 98.56 4.22
N LEU A 163 -80.10 99.49 5.13
CA LEU A 163 -78.91 99.42 5.98
C LEU A 163 -79.00 98.29 7.02
N GLN A 164 -80.20 98.01 7.55
CA GLN A 164 -80.43 96.85 8.42
C GLN A 164 -80.13 95.53 7.69
N ASN A 165 -80.62 95.38 6.45
CA ASN A 165 -80.30 94.21 5.61
C ASN A 165 -78.81 94.13 5.28
N GLU A 166 -78.13 95.27 5.09
CA GLU A 166 -76.68 95.32 4.84
C GLU A 166 -75.87 94.87 6.07
N ARG A 167 -76.26 95.32 7.28
CA ARG A 167 -75.65 94.88 8.55
C ARG A 167 -75.89 93.40 8.82
N GLU A 168 -77.12 92.93 8.68
CA GLU A 168 -77.46 91.51 8.83
C GLU A 168 -76.72 90.65 7.79
N SER A 169 -76.57 91.14 6.56
CA SER A 169 -75.77 90.48 5.53
C SER A 169 -74.28 90.45 5.88
N ALA A 170 -73.73 91.51 6.47
CA ALA A 170 -72.32 91.58 6.86
C ALA A 170 -72.00 90.69 8.07
N GLU A 171 -72.89 90.65 9.08
CA GLU A 171 -72.79 89.72 10.22
C GLU A 171 -72.83 88.26 9.75
N ASN A 172 -73.79 87.92 8.87
CA ASN A 172 -73.85 86.59 8.28
C ASN A 172 -72.65 86.28 7.37
N ALA A 173 -72.05 87.29 6.74
CA ALA A 173 -70.85 87.12 5.92
C ALA A 173 -69.62 86.78 6.77
N ILE A 174 -69.45 87.42 7.94
CA ILE A 174 -68.37 87.09 8.89
C ILE A 174 -68.50 85.64 9.34
N VAL A 175 -69.69 85.24 9.84
CA VAL A 175 -69.90 83.86 10.34
C VAL A 175 -69.56 82.83 9.28
N ARG A 176 -70.01 83.03 8.03
CA ARG A 176 -69.69 82.12 6.92
C ARG A 176 -68.21 82.12 6.55
N ALA A 177 -67.56 83.28 6.59
CA ALA A 177 -66.13 83.39 6.27
C ALA A 177 -65.28 82.71 7.35
N GLU A 178 -65.63 82.87 8.62
CA GLU A 178 -64.96 82.20 9.75
C GLU A 178 -65.14 80.68 9.72
N GLU A 179 -66.35 80.19 9.43
CA GLU A 179 -66.62 78.75 9.23
C GLU A 179 -65.80 78.19 8.05
N ASN A 180 -65.73 78.92 6.93
CA ASN A 180 -64.93 78.52 5.77
C ASN A 180 -63.42 78.51 6.06
N LEU A 181 -62.93 79.48 6.84
CA LEU A 181 -61.54 79.51 7.30
C LEU A 181 -61.23 78.30 8.18
N GLU A 182 -62.11 77.94 9.11
CA GLU A 182 -61.94 76.76 9.95
C GLU A 182 -61.90 75.47 9.11
N LEU A 183 -62.79 75.32 8.13
CA LEU A 183 -62.80 74.17 7.21
C LEU A 183 -61.53 74.09 6.35
N ALA A 184 -61.04 75.23 5.85
CA ALA A 184 -59.79 75.30 5.09
C ALA A 184 -58.59 74.94 5.99
N GLN A 185 -58.56 75.40 7.23
CA GLN A 185 -57.52 75.07 8.22
C GLN A 185 -57.51 73.56 8.53
N ILE A 186 -58.68 72.95 8.71
CA ILE A 186 -58.82 71.51 8.95
C ILE A 186 -58.30 70.71 7.74
N SER A 187 -58.70 71.10 6.53
CA SER A 187 -58.30 70.42 5.29
C SER A 187 -56.79 70.50 5.04
N TYR A 188 -56.19 71.68 5.28
CA TYR A 188 -54.74 71.87 5.24
C TYR A 188 -54.01 71.01 6.28
N ASN A 189 -54.47 71.02 7.53
CA ASN A 189 -53.86 70.24 8.62
C ASN A 189 -53.99 68.72 8.39
N GLN A 190 -55.12 68.25 7.84
CA GLN A 190 -55.30 66.85 7.44
C GLN A 190 -54.32 66.44 6.33
N THR A 191 -54.13 67.31 5.33
CA THR A 191 -53.20 67.06 4.21
C THR A 191 -51.74 67.05 4.69
N LEU A 192 -51.38 67.94 5.61
CA LEU A 192 -50.08 67.92 6.28
C LEU A 192 -49.86 66.62 7.09
N ALA A 193 -50.85 66.20 7.87
CA ALA A 193 -50.74 65.01 8.71
C ALA A 193 -50.65 63.69 7.92
N THR A 194 -51.21 63.65 6.70
CA THR A 194 -51.17 62.47 5.83
C THR A 194 -49.90 62.37 4.98
N THR A 195 -49.08 63.42 4.95
CA THR A 195 -47.83 63.45 4.17
C THR A 195 -46.69 62.79 4.95
N ASN A 196 -46.42 61.52 4.65
CA ASN A 196 -45.30 60.77 5.23
C ASN A 196 -44.15 60.61 4.21
N ASN A 197 -43.14 61.48 4.32
CA ASN A 197 -41.88 61.40 3.54
C ASN A 197 -41.02 60.16 3.87
N SER A 198 -41.38 59.38 4.89
CA SER A 198 -40.67 58.14 5.28
C SER A 198 -40.91 56.97 4.32
N SER A 199 -41.83 57.12 3.37
CA SER A 199 -42.23 56.05 2.44
C SER A 199 -41.25 55.85 1.28
N SER A 200 -40.68 56.92 0.71
CA SER A 200 -39.68 56.79 -0.37
C SER A 200 -38.36 56.21 0.11
N VAL A 201 -37.89 56.62 1.30
CA VAL A 201 -36.64 56.13 1.90
C VAL A 201 -36.74 54.64 2.23
N SER A 202 -37.87 54.20 2.80
CA SER A 202 -38.10 52.78 3.09
C SER A 202 -38.26 51.95 1.80
N ALA A 203 -38.96 52.48 0.80
CA ALA A 203 -39.04 51.83 -0.51
C ALA A 203 -37.68 51.73 -1.23
N GLN A 204 -36.81 52.74 -1.08
CA GLN A 204 -35.44 52.68 -1.61
C GLN A 204 -34.60 51.61 -0.92
N SER A 205 -34.74 51.45 0.40
CA SER A 205 -34.09 50.36 1.13
C SER A 205 -34.54 49.00 0.62
N ASN A 206 -35.83 48.83 0.31
CA ASN A 206 -36.34 47.58 -0.24
C ASN A 206 -35.76 47.26 -1.63
N VAL A 207 -35.55 48.27 -2.47
CA VAL A 207 -34.86 48.10 -3.76
C VAL A 207 -33.43 47.62 -3.54
N LEU A 208 -32.67 48.29 -2.68
CA LEU A 208 -31.29 47.92 -2.40
C LEU A 208 -31.18 46.50 -1.81
N SER A 209 -32.11 46.11 -0.94
CA SER A 209 -32.16 44.75 -0.40
C SER A 209 -32.47 43.71 -1.46
N ALA A 210 -33.36 44.01 -2.42
CA ALA A 210 -33.67 43.12 -3.54
C ALA A 210 -32.50 43.01 -4.54
N GLU A 211 -31.80 44.12 -4.81
CA GLU A 211 -30.58 44.14 -5.64
C GLU A 211 -29.47 43.28 -5.01
N LEU A 212 -29.23 43.46 -3.71
CA LEU A 212 -28.23 42.67 -2.98
C LEU A 212 -28.57 41.18 -3.00
N ALA A 213 -29.85 40.81 -2.78
CA ALA A 213 -30.29 39.42 -2.82
C ALA A 213 -30.05 38.79 -4.22
N LEU A 214 -30.35 39.52 -5.29
CA LEU A 214 -30.09 39.08 -6.66
C LEU A 214 -28.59 38.92 -6.94
N GLU A 215 -27.77 39.86 -6.47
CA GLU A 215 -26.31 39.78 -6.65
C GLU A 215 -25.72 38.61 -5.88
N THR A 216 -26.15 38.37 -4.63
CA THR A 216 -25.71 37.21 -3.86
C THR A 216 -26.11 35.88 -4.50
N ALA A 217 -27.28 35.79 -5.13
CA ALA A 217 -27.70 34.58 -5.84
C ALA A 217 -26.96 34.35 -7.16
N LYS A 218 -26.37 35.41 -7.75
CA LYS A 218 -25.54 35.32 -8.96
C LYS A 218 -24.07 35.03 -8.66
N ASN A 219 -23.63 35.29 -7.42
CA ASN A 219 -22.27 35.02 -6.99
C ASN A 219 -22.12 33.54 -6.69
N GLY A 220 -21.33 32.87 -7.52
CA GLY A 220 -20.97 31.47 -7.34
C GLY A 220 -19.94 31.26 -6.23
N PRO A 221 -19.38 30.04 -6.15
CA PRO A 221 -18.34 29.73 -5.20
C PRO A 221 -17.12 30.63 -5.39
N THR A 222 -16.51 30.99 -4.27
CA THR A 222 -15.30 31.80 -4.19
C THR A 222 -14.06 30.97 -4.54
N GLU A 223 -12.98 31.64 -4.94
CA GLU A 223 -11.69 30.97 -5.20
C GLU A 223 -11.21 30.18 -3.97
N ASP A 224 -11.38 30.74 -2.76
CA ASP A 224 -10.99 30.07 -1.52
C ASP A 224 -11.79 28.77 -1.28
N GLU A 225 -13.06 28.72 -1.68
CA GLU A 225 -13.89 27.51 -1.60
C GLU A 225 -13.43 26.44 -2.60
N ILE A 226 -13.05 26.84 -3.81
CA ILE A 226 -12.51 25.93 -4.84
C ILE A 226 -11.14 25.40 -4.38
N GLU A 227 -10.23 26.25 -3.91
CA GLU A 227 -8.91 25.83 -3.41
C GLU A 227 -9.02 24.87 -2.22
N ALA A 228 -9.99 25.11 -1.32
CA ALA A 228 -10.27 24.19 -0.21
C ALA A 228 -10.78 22.82 -0.71
N ALA A 229 -11.62 22.80 -1.74
CA ALA A 229 -12.11 21.57 -2.35
C ALA A 229 -11.00 20.82 -3.11
N GLU A 230 -10.15 21.51 -3.88
CA GLU A 230 -8.97 20.93 -4.52
C GLU A 230 -8.01 20.32 -3.48
N THR A 231 -7.79 21.01 -2.37
CA THR A 231 -6.99 20.50 -1.25
C THR A 231 -7.60 19.25 -0.64
N ALA A 232 -8.93 19.19 -0.50
CA ALA A 232 -9.63 18.01 -0.01
C ALA A 232 -9.48 16.81 -0.96
N VAL A 233 -9.58 17.03 -2.28
CA VAL A 233 -9.27 16.01 -3.30
C VAL A 233 -7.84 15.51 -3.14
N HIS A 234 -6.86 16.42 -3.06
CA HIS A 234 -5.46 16.02 -2.91
C HIS A 234 -5.20 15.21 -1.62
N GLN A 235 -5.86 15.57 -0.51
CA GLN A 235 -5.77 14.80 0.73
C GLN A 235 -6.40 13.42 0.60
N ALA A 236 -7.53 13.29 -0.11
CA ALA A 236 -8.17 12.00 -0.37
C ALA A 236 -7.30 11.12 -1.27
N GLU A 237 -6.67 11.68 -2.31
CA GLU A 237 -5.70 10.97 -3.17
C GLU A 237 -4.52 10.42 -2.36
N LEU A 238 -3.93 11.24 -1.48
CA LEU A 238 -2.84 10.81 -0.60
C LEU A 238 -3.31 9.72 0.38
N SER A 239 -4.53 9.82 0.91
CA SER A 239 -5.11 8.80 1.79
C SER A 239 -5.31 7.46 1.06
N LEU A 240 -5.81 7.49 -0.17
CA LEU A 240 -5.93 6.31 -1.03
C LEU A 240 -4.56 5.71 -1.33
N GLN A 241 -3.57 6.53 -1.68
CA GLN A 241 -2.20 6.08 -1.93
C GLN A 241 -1.60 5.39 -0.70
N GLN A 242 -1.78 5.97 0.50
CA GLN A 242 -1.32 5.37 1.75
C GLN A 242 -1.97 4.01 2.01
N THR A 243 -3.27 3.89 1.74
CA THR A 243 -4.01 2.62 1.87
C THR A 243 -3.50 1.56 0.90
N LEU A 244 -3.19 1.93 -0.34
CA LEU A 244 -2.59 1.03 -1.32
C LEU A 244 -1.19 0.54 -0.90
N LEU A 245 -0.37 1.43 -0.34
CA LEU A 245 0.94 1.07 0.22
C LEU A 245 0.82 0.13 1.43
N ASN A 246 -0.16 0.38 2.31
CA ASN A 246 -0.44 -0.50 3.44
C ASN A 246 -0.85 -1.90 2.97
N ARG A 247 -1.67 -2.01 1.91
CA ARG A 247 -2.01 -3.30 1.29
C ARG A 247 -0.78 -4.03 0.77
N GLU A 248 0.13 -3.34 0.08
CA GLU A 248 1.40 -3.95 -0.38
C GLU A 248 2.24 -4.45 0.80
N SER A 249 2.34 -3.66 1.87
CA SER A 249 3.01 -4.07 3.11
C SER A 249 2.36 -5.31 3.75
N ASN A 250 1.04 -5.43 3.69
CA ASN A 250 0.31 -6.59 4.21
C ASN A 250 0.55 -7.84 3.35
N VAL A 251 0.67 -7.71 2.03
CA VAL A 251 1.04 -8.81 1.13
C VAL A 251 2.47 -9.32 1.42
N LEU A 252 3.40 -8.41 1.71
CA LEU A 252 4.74 -8.81 2.16
C LEU A 252 4.68 -9.53 3.51
N SER A 253 3.83 -9.07 4.42
CA SER A 253 3.61 -9.72 5.72
C SER A 253 3.00 -11.11 5.58
N LEU A 254 2.09 -11.31 4.62
CA LEU A 254 1.56 -12.63 4.25
C LEU A 254 2.68 -13.56 3.76
N THR A 255 3.50 -13.08 2.83
CA THR A 255 4.62 -13.86 2.29
C THR A 255 5.59 -14.26 3.41
N GLN A 256 5.89 -13.35 4.33
CA GLN A 256 6.72 -13.65 5.50
C GLN A 256 6.08 -14.71 6.41
N ALA A 257 4.77 -14.67 6.62
CA ALA A 257 4.06 -15.66 7.42
C ALA A 257 4.07 -17.05 6.76
N GLU A 258 3.97 -17.13 5.42
CA GLU A 258 4.09 -18.39 4.67
C GLU A 258 5.49 -19.00 4.80
N LEU A 259 6.53 -18.17 4.71
CA LEU A 259 7.91 -18.60 4.94
C LEU A 259 8.10 -19.10 6.38
N ASN A 260 7.54 -18.40 7.37
CA ASN A 260 7.62 -18.83 8.77
C ASN A 260 6.95 -20.18 9.01
N VAL A 261 5.80 -20.45 8.38
CA VAL A 261 5.14 -21.76 8.44
C VAL A 261 6.02 -22.83 7.80
N THR A 262 6.62 -22.53 6.64
CA THR A 262 7.53 -23.47 5.95
C THR A 262 8.73 -23.81 6.82
N SER A 263 9.44 -22.81 7.36
CA SER A 263 10.57 -23.05 8.25
C SER A 263 10.18 -23.74 9.56
N ALA A 264 9.01 -23.45 10.12
CA ALA A 264 8.51 -24.16 11.31
C ALA A 264 8.16 -25.62 10.99
N GLN A 265 7.62 -25.90 9.79
CA GLN A 265 7.36 -27.26 9.34
C GLN A 265 8.67 -28.03 9.14
N GLU A 266 9.67 -27.43 8.50
CA GLU A 266 11.01 -28.03 8.37
C GLU A 266 11.64 -28.34 9.73
N ALA A 267 11.44 -27.47 10.72
CA ALA A 267 11.92 -27.71 12.09
C ALA A 267 11.21 -28.90 12.75
N VAL A 268 9.90 -29.08 12.53
CA VAL A 268 9.15 -30.26 12.99
C VAL A 268 9.62 -31.51 12.27
N ASP A 269 9.76 -31.46 10.94
CA ASP A 269 10.21 -32.60 10.15
C ASP A 269 11.65 -33.02 10.55
N GLY A 270 12.50 -32.04 10.86
CA GLY A 270 13.85 -32.26 11.37
C GLY A 270 13.94 -32.86 12.78
N THR A 271 12.83 -32.99 13.51
CA THR A 271 12.81 -33.71 14.80
C THR A 271 12.83 -35.22 14.61
N VAL A 272 12.49 -35.72 13.42
CA VAL A 272 12.54 -37.14 13.07
C VAL A 272 13.81 -37.40 12.27
N LEU A 273 14.77 -38.07 12.91
CA LEU A 273 16.00 -38.48 12.26
C LEU A 273 15.75 -39.75 11.46
N THR A 274 15.87 -39.66 10.14
CA THR A 274 15.73 -40.80 9.22
C THR A 274 17.09 -41.27 8.72
N ALA A 275 17.16 -42.53 8.29
CA ALA A 275 18.37 -43.08 7.69
C ALA A 275 18.62 -42.46 6.30
N PRO A 276 19.76 -41.77 6.06
CA PRO A 276 20.09 -41.21 4.76
C PRO A 276 20.57 -42.26 3.75
N ILE A 277 20.99 -43.44 4.23
CA ILE A 277 21.48 -44.56 3.43
C ILE A 277 21.01 -45.89 4.04
N ASP A 278 21.00 -46.93 3.23
CA ASP A 278 20.90 -48.31 3.70
C ASP A 278 22.18 -48.66 4.47
N GLY A 279 22.07 -49.36 5.59
CA GLY A 279 23.25 -49.77 6.34
C GLY A 279 22.97 -50.37 7.70
N THR A 280 24.03 -50.55 8.47
CA THR A 280 23.99 -51.09 9.83
C THR A 280 24.33 -49.99 10.83
N VAL A 281 23.55 -49.90 11.92
CA VAL A 281 23.84 -48.98 13.04
C VAL A 281 25.07 -49.48 13.79
N THR A 282 26.15 -48.69 13.79
CA THR A 282 27.42 -49.04 14.45
C THR A 282 27.56 -48.39 15.83
N ALA A 283 26.91 -47.24 16.04
CA ALA A 283 26.90 -46.57 17.34
C ALA A 283 25.59 -45.80 17.57
N VAL A 284 25.12 -45.82 18.81
CA VAL A 284 24.04 -44.97 19.32
C VAL A 284 24.62 -44.20 20.50
N ASN A 285 24.79 -42.89 20.34
CA ASN A 285 25.56 -42.08 21.29
C ASN A 285 24.71 -41.48 22.42
N TYR A 286 23.39 -41.59 22.35
CA TYR A 286 22.45 -41.00 23.29
C TYR A 286 21.36 -41.97 23.71
N SER A 287 20.85 -41.81 24.94
CA SER A 287 19.70 -42.54 25.47
C SER A 287 18.43 -41.69 25.45
N VAL A 288 17.27 -42.35 25.49
CA VAL A 288 15.97 -41.68 25.59
C VAL A 288 15.93 -40.79 26.83
N GLY A 289 15.60 -39.51 26.64
CA GLY A 289 15.53 -38.50 27.69
C GLY A 289 16.81 -37.67 27.89
N GLU A 290 17.89 -37.97 27.18
CA GLU A 290 19.10 -37.14 27.17
C GLU A 290 19.00 -35.98 26.16
N THR A 291 19.68 -34.87 26.46
CA THR A 291 19.83 -33.77 25.50
C THR A 291 20.83 -34.18 24.42
N ALA A 292 20.33 -34.40 23.21
CA ALA A 292 21.16 -34.73 22.06
C ALA A 292 22.00 -33.53 21.60
N GLY A 293 23.24 -33.81 21.20
CA GLY A 293 24.17 -32.87 20.57
C GLY A 293 24.47 -33.29 19.13
N SER A 294 25.74 -33.32 18.74
CA SER A 294 26.15 -33.82 17.42
C SER A 294 26.25 -35.35 17.38
N SER A 295 26.07 -35.91 16.18
CA SER A 295 26.26 -37.34 15.87
C SER A 295 25.45 -38.29 16.76
N VAL A 296 24.13 -38.27 16.61
CA VAL A 296 23.22 -39.10 17.44
C VAL A 296 23.38 -40.60 17.17
N ILE A 297 23.41 -40.97 15.90
CA ILE A 297 23.52 -42.35 15.41
C ILE A 297 24.58 -42.39 14.30
N ILE A 298 25.43 -43.41 14.30
CA ILE A 298 26.39 -43.67 13.22
C ILE A 298 25.90 -44.90 12.43
N LEU A 299 25.81 -44.72 11.11
CA LEU A 299 25.48 -45.76 10.15
C LEU A 299 26.73 -46.09 9.32
N ALA A 300 26.90 -47.37 9.01
CA ALA A 300 27.90 -47.83 8.06
C ALA A 300 27.26 -48.76 7.03
N ASP A 301 27.60 -48.56 5.76
CA ASP A 301 27.38 -49.56 4.72
C ASP A 301 28.46 -50.62 4.82
N LEU A 302 28.07 -51.85 5.17
CA LEU A 302 28.97 -53.00 5.33
C LEU A 302 28.93 -53.94 4.12
N THR A 303 28.23 -53.57 3.04
CA THR A 303 28.07 -54.45 1.87
C THR A 303 29.34 -54.56 1.04
N GLN A 304 30.20 -53.53 1.06
CA GLN A 304 31.46 -53.49 0.31
C GLN A 304 32.60 -53.03 1.23
N PRO A 305 33.32 -53.96 1.87
CA PRO A 305 34.46 -53.61 2.71
C PRO A 305 35.60 -53.05 1.87
N LEU A 306 36.09 -51.88 2.28
CA LEU A 306 37.28 -51.23 1.73
C LEU A 306 38.41 -51.33 2.73
N LEU A 307 39.61 -51.63 2.23
CA LEU A 307 40.84 -51.66 3.02
C LEU A 307 41.68 -50.44 2.66
N GLU A 308 42.08 -49.69 3.68
CA GLU A 308 43.10 -48.66 3.54
C GLU A 308 44.48 -49.30 3.63
N VAL A 309 45.26 -49.16 2.55
CA VAL A 309 46.60 -49.75 2.44
C VAL A 309 47.62 -48.63 2.27
N TYR A 310 48.73 -48.75 2.99
CA TYR A 310 49.84 -47.80 2.95
C TYR A 310 51.05 -48.49 2.33
N LEU A 311 51.51 -47.98 1.19
CA LEU A 311 52.61 -48.52 0.40
C LEU A 311 53.81 -47.55 0.47
N ASP A 312 55.04 -48.06 0.44
CA ASP A 312 56.23 -47.20 0.37
C ASP A 312 56.25 -46.43 -0.97
N GLU A 313 56.72 -45.17 -0.96
CA GLU A 313 56.87 -44.35 -2.17
C GLU A 313 57.73 -45.07 -3.23
N SER A 314 58.74 -45.82 -2.81
CA SER A 314 59.63 -46.57 -3.70
C SER A 314 58.92 -47.66 -4.51
N ASP A 315 57.82 -48.22 -3.97
CA ASP A 315 57.04 -49.28 -4.59
C ASP A 315 55.87 -48.76 -5.43
N MET A 316 55.67 -47.43 -5.52
CA MET A 316 54.57 -46.80 -6.26
C MET A 316 54.51 -47.25 -7.73
N SER A 317 55.66 -47.57 -8.34
CA SER A 317 55.73 -48.04 -9.73
C SER A 317 55.14 -49.44 -9.95
N MET A 318 54.96 -50.22 -8.88
CA MET A 318 54.47 -51.60 -8.92
C MET A 318 52.99 -51.72 -8.53
N VAL A 319 52.30 -50.60 -8.28
CA VAL A 319 50.88 -50.57 -7.90
C VAL A 319 50.10 -49.77 -8.93
N GLY A 320 49.02 -50.35 -9.44
CA GLY A 320 48.14 -49.71 -10.41
C GLY A 320 46.67 -49.95 -10.06
N MET A 321 45.81 -49.01 -10.49
CA MET A 321 44.36 -49.24 -10.41
C MET A 321 43.99 -50.50 -11.20
N GLY A 322 43.16 -51.35 -10.58
CA GLY A 322 42.72 -52.63 -11.12
C GLY A 322 43.68 -53.79 -10.89
N TYR A 323 44.82 -53.58 -10.21
CA TYR A 323 45.72 -54.68 -9.86
C TYR A 323 45.05 -55.60 -8.84
N GLU A 324 45.22 -56.91 -9.04
CA GLU A 324 44.76 -57.94 -8.11
C GLU A 324 45.61 -57.89 -6.85
N VAL A 325 44.97 -58.08 -5.69
CA VAL A 325 45.64 -58.09 -4.40
C VAL A 325 45.18 -59.27 -3.57
N GLU A 326 46.12 -59.86 -2.85
CA GLU A 326 45.85 -60.88 -1.85
C GLU A 326 45.85 -60.24 -0.47
N VAL A 327 44.81 -60.51 0.31
CA VAL A 327 44.57 -59.93 1.63
C VAL A 327 44.48 -61.05 2.65
N VAL A 328 45.28 -60.96 3.71
CA VAL A 328 45.22 -61.88 4.84
C VAL A 328 44.96 -61.06 6.10
N PHE A 329 43.81 -61.27 6.74
CA PHE A 329 43.47 -60.60 7.99
C PHE A 329 44.19 -61.24 9.17
N ASP A 330 44.68 -60.44 10.11
CA ASP A 330 45.37 -60.95 11.30
C ASP A 330 44.51 -61.93 12.13
N ALA A 331 43.19 -61.70 12.15
CA ALA A 331 42.25 -62.55 12.85
C ALA A 331 41.88 -63.83 12.08
N LEU A 332 42.17 -63.90 10.78
CA LEU A 332 41.86 -65.01 9.89
C LEU A 332 43.10 -65.41 9.06
N PRO A 333 44.20 -65.88 9.70
CA PRO A 333 45.47 -66.11 9.02
C PRO A 333 45.45 -67.30 8.05
N ASP A 334 44.50 -68.22 8.19
CA ASP A 334 44.35 -69.40 7.32
C ASP A 334 43.53 -69.10 6.06
N ASP A 335 42.97 -67.88 5.94
CA ASP A 335 42.09 -67.47 4.85
C ASP A 335 42.71 -66.34 4.03
N THR A 336 43.01 -66.61 2.76
CA THR A 336 43.39 -65.58 1.78
C THR A 336 42.14 -65.03 1.10
N PHE A 337 42.02 -63.71 1.07
CA PHE A 337 40.97 -62.98 0.39
C PHE A 337 41.54 -62.31 -0.86
N ILE A 338 40.77 -62.29 -1.94
CA ILE A 338 41.13 -61.61 -3.19
C ILE A 338 40.38 -60.29 -3.27
N GLY A 339 41.06 -59.27 -3.75
CA GLY A 339 40.48 -57.98 -4.05
C GLY A 339 41.19 -57.28 -5.19
N THR A 340 40.83 -56.02 -5.39
CA THR A 340 41.43 -55.16 -6.41
C THR A 340 41.71 -53.76 -5.88
N VAL A 341 42.77 -53.14 -6.39
CA VAL A 341 43.06 -51.72 -6.10
C VAL A 341 42.06 -50.84 -6.85
N VAL A 342 41.23 -50.10 -6.13
CA VAL A 342 40.17 -49.24 -6.73
C VAL A 342 40.52 -47.76 -6.70
N GLN A 343 41.42 -47.35 -5.81
CA GLN A 343 41.89 -45.97 -5.72
C GLN A 343 43.34 -45.93 -5.26
N ILE A 344 44.11 -45.01 -5.84
CA ILE A 344 45.44 -44.63 -5.36
C ILE A 344 45.40 -43.13 -5.18
N ASP A 345 45.75 -42.66 -3.98
CA ASP A 345 45.69 -41.23 -3.69
C ASP A 345 46.83 -40.50 -4.40
N PRO A 346 46.56 -39.31 -4.96
CA PRO A 346 47.57 -38.53 -5.66
C PRO A 346 48.52 -37.77 -4.72
N GLU A 347 48.35 -37.90 -3.40
CA GLU A 347 49.13 -37.22 -2.37
C GLU A 347 49.79 -38.25 -1.43
N LEU A 348 51.05 -38.00 -1.07
CA LEU A 348 51.78 -38.80 -0.09
C LEU A 348 51.34 -38.43 1.32
N VAL A 349 51.13 -39.43 2.16
CA VAL A 349 50.76 -39.28 3.56
C VAL A 349 51.92 -39.68 4.46
N ASN A 350 52.01 -39.08 5.64
CA ASN A 350 52.96 -39.51 6.66
C ASN A 350 52.26 -40.44 7.64
N GLU A 351 52.52 -41.74 7.51
CA GLU A 351 51.96 -42.76 8.39
C GLU A 351 53.08 -43.24 9.33
N SER A 352 52.93 -42.97 10.63
CA SER A 352 53.90 -43.36 11.66
C SER A 352 55.37 -42.92 11.38
N GLY A 353 55.56 -41.79 10.71
CA GLY A 353 56.89 -41.25 10.37
C GLY A 353 57.46 -41.72 9.04
N ILE A 354 56.76 -42.61 8.34
CA ILE A 354 57.13 -43.12 7.01
C ILE A 354 56.29 -42.38 5.97
N THR A 355 56.93 -41.94 4.88
CA THR A 355 56.22 -41.34 3.74
C THR A 355 55.65 -42.48 2.89
N ALA A 356 54.33 -42.52 2.75
CA ALA A 356 53.63 -43.61 2.10
C ALA A 356 52.60 -43.09 1.07
N VAL A 357 52.34 -43.91 0.06
CA VAL A 357 51.21 -43.77 -0.85
C VAL A 357 50.02 -44.50 -0.22
N ARG A 358 48.89 -43.80 -0.05
CA ARG A 358 47.64 -44.43 0.39
C ARG A 358 46.88 -44.97 -0.81
N ALA A 359 46.44 -46.22 -0.72
CA ALA A 359 45.56 -46.86 -1.71
C ALA A 359 44.35 -47.48 -1.03
N LEU A 360 43.24 -47.57 -1.76
CA LEU A 360 42.04 -48.31 -1.33
C LEU A 360 41.94 -49.60 -2.12
N VAL A 361 41.78 -50.70 -1.38
CA VAL A 361 41.53 -52.03 -1.91
C VAL A 361 40.09 -52.42 -1.64
N GLN A 362 39.39 -52.86 -2.68
CA GLN A 362 38.06 -53.43 -2.57
C GLN A 362 38.15 -54.95 -2.62
N LEU A 363 37.56 -55.64 -1.65
CA LEU A 363 37.49 -57.10 -1.69
C LEU A 363 36.44 -57.57 -2.70
N ASP A 364 36.70 -58.71 -3.34
CA ASP A 364 35.76 -59.33 -4.26
C ASP A 364 34.60 -59.97 -3.47
N PRO A 365 33.33 -59.74 -3.87
CA PRO A 365 32.16 -60.28 -3.18
C PRO A 365 32.21 -61.78 -2.89
N ASP A 366 32.69 -62.56 -3.86
CA ASP A 366 32.82 -64.01 -3.74
C ASP A 366 33.91 -64.43 -2.75
N SER A 367 34.90 -63.57 -2.52
CA SER A 367 36.00 -63.83 -1.60
C SER A 367 35.62 -63.63 -0.13
N PHE A 368 34.71 -62.71 0.18
CA PHE A 368 34.26 -62.42 1.54
C PHE A 368 32.83 -62.91 1.86
N ALA A 369 32.18 -63.65 0.96
CA ALA A 369 30.86 -64.27 1.15
C ALA A 369 30.79 -65.38 2.23
N LYS A 370 31.77 -65.46 3.14
CA LYS A 370 31.81 -66.39 4.27
C LYS A 370 30.80 -65.97 5.35
N PRO A 371 30.28 -66.87 6.21
CA PRO A 371 29.25 -66.55 7.22
C PRO A 371 29.72 -65.61 8.35
N GLN A 372 30.97 -65.14 8.31
CA GLN A 372 31.57 -64.28 9.32
C GLN A 372 31.53 -62.83 8.81
N THR A 373 30.89 -61.94 9.54
CA THR A 373 30.94 -60.51 9.29
C THR A 373 32.35 -59.99 9.61
N LEU A 374 32.97 -59.27 8.66
CA LEU A 374 34.25 -58.58 8.86
C LEU A 374 33.99 -57.26 9.60
N PRO A 375 34.33 -57.11 10.89
CA PRO A 375 34.08 -55.87 11.61
C PRO A 375 34.96 -54.73 11.08
N ILE A 376 34.47 -53.50 11.14
CA ILE A 376 35.28 -52.31 10.84
C ILE A 376 36.43 -52.22 11.84
N GLY A 377 37.64 -51.91 11.32
CA GLY A 377 38.85 -51.72 12.13
C GLY A 377 39.74 -52.95 12.28
N MET A 378 39.50 -54.01 11.50
CA MET A 378 40.43 -55.13 11.40
C MET A 378 41.73 -54.70 10.71
N ASN A 379 42.85 -55.29 11.15
CA ASN A 379 44.14 -55.19 10.46
C ASN A 379 44.28 -56.34 9.47
N ALA A 380 44.92 -56.05 8.33
CA ALA A 380 45.25 -57.04 7.33
C ALA A 380 46.62 -56.76 6.72
N THR A 381 47.27 -57.83 6.27
CA THR A 381 48.42 -57.76 5.38
C THR A 381 47.92 -57.84 3.93
N VAL A 382 48.40 -56.94 3.07
CA VAL A 382 48.00 -56.88 1.66
C VAL A 382 49.23 -57.05 0.78
N GLU A 383 49.15 -57.99 -0.15
CA GLU A 383 50.16 -58.23 -1.19
C GLU A 383 49.58 -57.81 -2.55
N VAL A 384 50.18 -56.79 -3.17
CA VAL A 384 49.74 -56.29 -4.48
C VAL A 384 50.49 -57.06 -5.57
N ILE A 385 49.74 -57.68 -6.49
CA ILE A 385 50.32 -58.41 -7.61
C ILE A 385 50.69 -57.41 -8.71
N GLY A 386 51.93 -56.89 -8.66
CA GLY A 386 52.45 -55.88 -9.59
C GLY A 386 52.63 -56.36 -11.04
N GLY A 387 52.61 -57.67 -11.26
CA GLY A 387 52.65 -58.30 -12.57
C GLY A 387 52.52 -59.81 -12.47
N LYS A 388 51.81 -60.41 -13.42
CA LYS A 388 51.60 -61.86 -13.48
C LYS A 388 51.89 -62.35 -14.89
N SER A 389 52.76 -63.35 -15.00
CA SER A 389 53.00 -64.06 -16.25
C SER A 389 52.70 -65.54 -16.06
N GLU A 390 51.82 -66.08 -16.90
CA GLU A 390 51.42 -67.49 -16.87
C GLU A 390 51.93 -68.21 -18.11
N ASN A 391 52.28 -69.49 -17.96
CA ASN A 391 52.79 -70.34 -19.05
C ASN A 391 54.07 -69.80 -19.72
N THR A 392 54.97 -69.20 -18.93
CA THR A 392 56.23 -68.60 -19.41
C THR A 392 57.45 -69.48 -19.11
N VAL A 393 58.56 -69.22 -19.82
CA VAL A 393 59.84 -69.90 -19.55
C VAL A 393 60.54 -69.18 -18.41
N LEU A 394 60.69 -69.86 -17.27
CA LEU A 394 61.40 -69.34 -16.12
C LEU A 394 62.83 -69.86 -16.09
N VAL A 395 63.77 -68.94 -15.90
CA VAL A 395 65.18 -69.25 -15.66
C VAL A 395 65.55 -68.71 -14.28
N PRO A 396 66.26 -69.45 -13.42
CA PRO A 396 66.72 -68.92 -12.14
C PRO A 396 67.53 -67.64 -12.35
N VAL A 397 67.32 -66.62 -11.52
CA VAL A 397 68.05 -65.33 -11.65
C VAL A 397 69.57 -65.50 -11.63
N GLU A 398 70.07 -66.55 -10.98
CA GLU A 398 71.49 -66.91 -10.92
C GLU A 398 72.09 -67.27 -12.30
N ALA A 399 71.27 -67.75 -13.25
CA ALA A 399 71.72 -68.05 -14.62
C ALA A 399 71.78 -66.81 -15.51
N LEU A 400 71.17 -65.70 -15.12
CA LEU A 400 71.22 -64.46 -15.87
C LEU A 400 72.56 -63.76 -15.68
N ARG A 401 73.12 -63.27 -16.78
CA ARG A 401 74.26 -62.36 -16.78
C ARG A 401 73.86 -61.05 -17.42
N GLU A 402 73.92 -59.99 -16.64
CA GLU A 402 73.82 -58.64 -17.16
C GLU A 402 75.15 -58.27 -17.84
N LEU A 403 75.09 -57.97 -19.14
CA LEU A 403 76.25 -57.59 -19.94
C LEU A 403 76.40 -56.07 -20.04
N ASP A 404 75.28 -55.38 -20.10
CA ASP A 404 75.11 -53.92 -20.05
C ASP A 404 73.74 -53.63 -19.40
N ALA A 405 73.49 -52.39 -19.00
CA ALA A 405 72.24 -52.01 -18.31
C ALA A 405 70.99 -52.47 -19.08
N GLY A 406 70.23 -53.41 -18.51
CA GLY A 406 69.03 -53.98 -19.12
C GLY A 406 69.27 -54.95 -20.29
N GLN A 407 70.52 -55.36 -20.55
CA GLN A 407 70.86 -56.39 -21.53
C GLN A 407 71.33 -57.66 -20.83
N TYR A 408 70.53 -58.71 -20.93
CA TYR A 408 70.79 -59.98 -20.28
C TYR A 408 71.19 -61.08 -21.27
N ALA A 409 72.03 -61.99 -20.81
CA ALA A 409 72.37 -63.20 -21.52
C ALA A 409 72.41 -64.38 -20.56
N VAL A 410 72.11 -65.58 -21.06
CA VAL A 410 72.29 -66.84 -20.33
C VAL A 410 73.25 -67.74 -21.08
N PHE A 411 73.85 -68.70 -20.39
CA PHE A 411 74.59 -69.78 -21.03
C PHE A 411 73.68 -70.98 -21.24
N VAL A 412 73.33 -71.24 -22.50
CA VAL A 412 72.55 -72.41 -22.90
C VAL A 412 73.51 -73.53 -23.26
N MET A 413 73.24 -74.74 -22.77
CA MET A 413 74.04 -75.92 -23.07
C MET A 413 73.64 -76.48 -24.42
N GLU A 414 74.48 -76.25 -25.44
CA GLU A 414 74.30 -76.80 -26.77
C GLU A 414 75.36 -77.86 -27.06
N ASN A 415 74.94 -79.12 -27.28
CA ASN A 415 75.85 -80.26 -27.52
C ASN A 415 76.92 -80.45 -26.43
N GLY A 416 76.60 -80.10 -25.19
CA GLY A 416 77.51 -80.23 -24.03
C GLY A 416 78.48 -79.07 -23.83
N GLU A 417 78.41 -78.00 -24.62
CA GLU A 417 79.21 -76.78 -24.44
C GLU A 417 78.32 -75.56 -24.11
N PRO A 418 78.70 -74.73 -23.11
CA PRO A 418 77.93 -73.54 -22.76
C PRO A 418 78.11 -72.46 -23.83
N LYS A 419 77.01 -72.04 -24.46
CA LYS A 419 77.01 -70.92 -25.40
C LYS A 419 76.24 -69.74 -24.81
N LEU A 420 76.90 -68.58 -24.83
CA LEU A 420 76.28 -67.33 -24.41
C LEU A 420 75.22 -66.94 -25.42
N ARG A 421 73.98 -66.77 -24.97
CA ARG A 421 72.85 -66.37 -25.78
C ARG A 421 72.18 -65.18 -25.13
N MET A 422 71.98 -64.13 -25.91
CA MET A 422 71.21 -62.96 -25.48
C MET A 422 69.76 -63.37 -25.21
N VAL A 423 69.21 -62.87 -24.12
CA VAL A 423 67.82 -63.11 -23.74
C VAL A 423 67.09 -61.81 -23.48
N GLU A 424 65.82 -61.80 -23.81
CA GLU A 424 64.91 -60.75 -23.42
C GLU A 424 64.19 -61.20 -22.15
N VAL A 425 64.41 -60.45 -21.06
CA VAL A 425 63.87 -60.77 -19.75
C VAL A 425 62.58 -59.97 -19.54
N GLY A 426 61.53 -60.67 -19.10
CA GLY A 426 60.26 -60.08 -18.71
C GLY A 426 60.23 -59.75 -17.22
N ILE A 427 59.19 -60.20 -16.53
CA ILE A 427 59.06 -59.99 -15.08
C ILE A 427 60.11 -60.85 -14.34
N MET A 428 60.74 -60.28 -13.32
CA MET A 428 61.74 -60.96 -12.51
C MET A 428 61.35 -60.85 -11.04
N ASP A 429 61.41 -61.97 -10.32
CA ASP A 429 61.32 -62.03 -8.87
C ASP A 429 62.70 -62.33 -8.24
N PHE A 430 62.76 -62.52 -6.92
CA PHE A 430 64.04 -62.78 -6.22
C PHE A 430 64.73 -64.10 -6.59
N THR A 431 64.01 -65.03 -7.24
CA THR A 431 64.46 -66.40 -7.50
C THR A 431 64.52 -66.73 -8.98
N SER A 432 63.59 -66.20 -9.77
CA SER A 432 63.37 -66.55 -11.16
C SER A 432 63.14 -65.31 -12.00
N ALA A 433 63.56 -65.39 -13.25
CA ALA A 433 63.29 -64.41 -14.28
C ALA A 433 62.53 -65.06 -15.42
N GLU A 434 61.51 -64.36 -15.88
CA GLU A 434 60.81 -64.68 -17.11
C GLU A 434 61.72 -64.42 -18.31
N ILE A 435 61.81 -65.40 -19.22
CA ILE A 435 62.44 -65.25 -20.52
C ILE A 435 61.37 -65.10 -21.60
N ILE A 436 61.23 -63.90 -22.14
CA ILE A 436 60.33 -63.59 -23.26
C ILE A 436 60.88 -64.18 -24.57
N SER A 437 62.21 -64.05 -24.77
CA SER A 437 62.86 -64.58 -25.96
C SER A 437 64.32 -64.98 -25.68
N GLY A 438 64.82 -65.94 -26.46
CA GLY A 438 66.20 -66.42 -26.39
C GLY A 438 66.37 -67.79 -25.71
N VAL A 439 65.41 -68.28 -24.93
CA VAL A 439 65.44 -69.65 -24.37
C VAL A 439 64.10 -70.32 -24.59
N GLU A 440 64.12 -71.56 -25.08
CA GLU A 440 62.93 -72.38 -25.22
C GLU A 440 62.74 -73.32 -24.03
N ALA A 441 61.49 -73.66 -23.73
CA ALA A 441 61.18 -74.60 -22.66
C ALA A 441 61.87 -75.96 -22.88
N GLY A 442 62.63 -76.40 -21.87
CA GLY A 442 63.38 -77.66 -21.92
C GLY A 442 64.85 -77.52 -22.32
N GLU A 443 65.31 -76.32 -22.71
CA GLU A 443 66.74 -76.05 -22.85
C GLU A 443 67.43 -75.99 -21.47
N GLU A 444 68.63 -76.56 -21.37
CA GLU A 444 69.42 -76.56 -20.14
C GLU A 444 70.28 -75.30 -20.08
N VAL A 445 70.12 -74.51 -19.01
CA VAL A 445 70.86 -73.28 -18.76
C VAL A 445 71.77 -73.43 -17.56
N THR A 446 72.97 -72.84 -17.61
CA THR A 446 73.92 -72.93 -16.49
C THR A 446 73.67 -71.79 -15.49
N THR A 447 73.42 -72.11 -14.22
CA THR A 447 73.30 -71.13 -13.10
C THR A 447 74.65 -70.70 -12.52
N GLY A 448 75.76 -71.23 -13.03
CA GLY A 448 77.10 -70.82 -12.62
C GLY A 448 78.19 -71.51 -13.43
N ILE A 449 79.21 -70.74 -13.82
CA ILE A 449 80.49 -71.28 -14.27
C ILE A 449 81.57 -70.67 -13.37
N VAL A 450 81.91 -71.39 -12.29
CA VAL A 450 83.11 -71.11 -11.52
C VAL A 450 84.26 -71.89 -12.16
N GLN A 451 85.16 -71.20 -12.86
CA GLN A 451 86.52 -71.71 -13.05
C GLN A 451 87.42 -71.00 -12.03
N THR A 452 87.71 -71.68 -10.93
CA THR A 452 88.86 -71.34 -10.08
C THR A 452 90.14 -71.76 -10.79
N GLN A 453 91.12 -70.86 -10.90
CA GLN A 453 92.53 -71.23 -11.11
C GLN A 453 93.23 -71.50 -9.80
#